data_AF-A0A7U3UYQ6-F1
#
_entry.id   AF-A0A7U3UYQ6-F1
#
_cell.length_a   1.000
_cell.length_b   1.000
_cell.length_c   1.000
_cell.angle_alpha   90.00
_cell.angle_beta   90.00
_cell.angle_gamma   90.00
#
_symmetry.space_group_name_H-M   'P 1'
#
loop_
_entity.id
_entity.type
_entity.pdbx_description
1 polymer ?
#
loop_
_entity_poly.entity_id
_entity_poly.type
_entity_poly.pdbx_seq_one_letter_code
_entity_poly.pdbx_strand_id
1 'polypeptide(L)' 'MTVRRPSKPWRVILTGPDVNAVSQHTSEAKAYTFLRAALGPDSPAEQARVEHWEDGRWIWFDTMTGEDIVR' A
#
# COMPACT_ATOMS: atom_id res chain seq x y z
N MET A 1 -9.19 19.50 -16.76
CA MET A 1 -8.51 19.70 -15.46
C MET A 1 -7.30 18.79 -15.44
N THR A 2 -6.08 19.34 -15.45
CA THR A 2 -4.86 18.51 -15.38
C THR A 2 -4.68 18.08 -13.93
N VAL A 3 -5.00 16.84 -13.62
CA VAL A 3 -4.77 16.31 -12.27
C VAL A 3 -3.27 16.21 -12.06
N ARG A 4 -2.72 17.01 -11.14
CA ARG A 4 -1.28 17.02 -10.88
C ARG A 4 -0.87 15.69 -10.27
N ARG A 5 0.23 15.11 -10.79
CA ARG A 5 0.85 13.93 -10.20
C ARG A 5 1.19 14.21 -8.73
N PRO A 6 0.78 13.35 -7.78
CA PRO A 6 1.16 13.50 -6.37
C PRO A 6 2.67 13.34 -6.20
N SER A 7 3.26 14.08 -5.26
CA SER A 7 4.70 13.99 -4.93
C SER A 7 5.11 12.61 -4.42
N LYS A 8 4.14 11.81 -3.99
CA LYS A 8 4.27 10.42 -3.55
C LYS A 8 3.36 9.56 -4.44
N PRO A 9 3.84 9.06 -5.58
CA PRO A 9 3.01 8.36 -6.56
C PRO A 9 2.72 6.91 -6.18
N TRP A 10 3.10 6.46 -4.98
CA TRP A 10 2.79 5.13 -4.48
C TRP A 10 1.99 5.26 -3.19
N ARG A 11 0.98 4.39 -2.99
CA ARG A 11 0.28 4.29 -1.71
C ARG A 11 0.03 2.84 -1.34
N VAL A 12 0.02 2.57 -0.03
CA VAL A 12 -0.33 1.29 0.58
C VAL A 12 -1.59 1.51 1.40
N ILE A 13 -2.59 0.66 1.18
CA ILE A 13 -3.86 0.65 1.90
C ILE A 13 -3.89 -0.62 2.74
N LEU A 14 -3.76 -0.46 4.05
CA LEU A 14 -3.85 -1.54 5.03
C LEU A 14 -5.31 -1.72 5.41
N THR A 15 -5.80 -2.96 5.35
CA THR A 15 -7.16 -3.34 5.70
C THR A 15 -7.12 -4.53 6.65
N GLY A 16 -7.94 -4.46 7.70
CA GLY A 16 -8.17 -5.53 8.66
C GLY A 16 -9.46 -5.27 9.43
N PRO A 17 -9.83 -6.14 10.39
CA PRO A 17 -11.09 -6.06 11.11
C PRO A 17 -11.28 -4.71 11.83
N ASP A 18 -10.20 -4.15 12.39
CA ASP A 18 -10.21 -2.88 13.13
C ASP A 18 -9.26 -1.81 12.53
N VAL A 19 -8.72 -2.05 11.32
CA VAL A 19 -7.77 -1.13 10.69
C VAL A 19 -8.14 -0.82 9.24
N ASN A 20 -8.15 0.48 8.94
CA ASN A 20 -8.17 1.01 7.59
C ASN A 20 -7.21 2.20 7.54
N ALA A 21 -6.00 1.98 7.02
CA ALA A 21 -4.95 2.98 7.03
C ALA A 21 -4.35 3.14 5.63
N VAL A 22 -4.09 4.38 5.24
CA VAL A 22 -3.48 4.72 3.95
C VAL A 22 -2.14 5.39 4.19
N SER A 23 -1.06 4.83 3.63
CA SER A 23 0.28 5.39 3.69
C SER A 23 0.78 5.72 2.29
N GLN A 24 1.42 6.87 2.10
CA GLN A 24 1.91 7.34 0.81
C GLN A 24 3.45 7.33 0.76
N HIS A 25 3.99 6.91 -0.38
CA HIS A 25 5.41 6.67 -0.59
C HIS A 25 5.90 7.28 -1.92
N THR A 26 7.18 7.62 -1.96
CA THR A 26 7.83 8.19 -3.15
C THR A 26 8.19 7.14 -4.19
N SER A 27 8.27 5.87 -3.80
CA SER A 27 8.71 4.76 -4.65
C SER A 27 8.09 3.44 -4.23
N GLU A 28 7.97 2.52 -5.19
CA GLU A 28 7.50 1.13 -5.02
C GLU A 28 8.25 0.43 -3.88
N ALA A 29 9.59 0.45 -3.91
CA ALA A 29 10.42 -0.22 -2.90
C ALA A 29 10.11 0.25 -1.47
N LYS A 30 9.81 1.53 -1.27
CA LYS A 30 9.41 2.06 0.05
C LYS A 30 7.99 1.61 0.44
N ALA A 31 7.08 1.55 -0.52
CA ALA A 31 5.74 1.01 -0.31
C ALA A 31 5.81 -0.46 0.11
N TYR A 32 6.56 -1.31 -0.60
CA TYR A 32 6.73 -2.72 -0.25
C TYR A 32 7.50 -2.94 1.06
N THR A 33 8.46 -2.08 1.37
CA THR A 33 9.15 -2.14 2.67
C THR A 33 8.21 -1.83 3.83
N PHE A 34 7.37 -0.80 3.67
CA PHE A 34 6.34 -0.47 4.65
C PHE A 34 5.29 -1.58 4.76
N LEU A 35 4.80 -2.09 3.64
CA LEU A 35 3.85 -3.19 3.56
C LEU A 35 4.36 -4.42 4.31
N ARG A 36 5.62 -4.82 4.12
CA ARG A 36 6.22 -5.97 4.82
C ARG A 36 6.31 -5.77 6.32
N ALA A 37 6.63 -4.57 6.78
CA ALA A 37 6.62 -4.25 8.21
C ALA A 37 5.19 -4.21 8.77
N ALA A 38 4.23 -3.73 7.97
CA ALA A 38 2.85 -3.50 8.39
C ALA A 38 1.93 -4.72 8.24
N LEU A 39 2.38 -5.82 7.65
CA LEU A 39 1.66 -7.11 7.60
C LEU A 39 2.38 -8.20 8.40
N GLY A 40 3.32 -7.81 9.26
CA GLY A 40 4.00 -8.75 10.16
C GLY A 40 3.05 -9.38 11.19
N PRO A 41 3.53 -10.40 11.94
CA PRO A 41 2.70 -11.22 12.84
C PRO A 41 2.03 -10.43 13.98
N ASP A 42 2.58 -9.27 14.36
CA ASP A 42 2.02 -8.39 15.38
C ASP A 42 1.12 -7.27 14.80
N SER A 43 0.83 -7.30 13.50
CA SER A 43 0.03 -6.25 12.86
C SER A 43 -1.46 -6.52 12.97
N PRO A 44 -2.30 -5.50 13.26
CA PRO A 44 -3.75 -5.61 13.17
C PRO A 44 -4.27 -5.64 11.71
N ALA A 45 -3.40 -5.45 10.71
CA ALA A 45 -3.77 -5.48 9.30
C ALA A 45 -3.65 -6.89 8.73
N GLU A 46 -4.69 -7.35 8.04
CA GLU A 46 -4.73 -8.67 7.39
C GLU A 46 -4.31 -8.59 5.92
N GLN A 47 -4.59 -7.45 5.28
CA GLN A 47 -4.36 -7.21 3.86
C GLN A 47 -3.71 -5.85 3.63
N ALA A 48 -2.85 -5.78 2.63
CA ALA A 48 -2.25 -4.54 2.16
C ALA A 48 -2.36 -4.45 0.64
N ARG A 49 -3.06 -3.43 0.16
CA ARG A 49 -3.19 -3.12 -1.26
C ARG A 49 -2.19 -2.04 -1.64
N VAL A 50 -1.37 -2.31 -2.64
CA VAL A 50 -0.45 -1.34 -3.24
C VAL A 50 -1.11 -0.73 -4.47
N GLU A 51 -1.05 0.60 -4.55
CA GLU A 51 -1.52 1.34 -5.71
C GLU A 51 -0.47 2.35 -6.15
N HIS A 52 -0.37 2.56 -7.47
CA HIS A 52 0.48 3.59 -8.04
C HIS A 52 -0.36 4.62 -8.79
N TRP A 53 0.11 5.85 -8.80
CA TRP A 53 -0.53 6.92 -9.53
C TRP A 53 -0.12 6.88 -11.00
N GLU A 54 -1.10 6.74 -11.89
CA GLU A 54 -0.90 6.79 -13.33
C GLU A 54 -2.07 7.54 -13.98
N ASP A 55 -1.77 8.41 -14.93
CA ASP A 55 -2.76 9.12 -15.76
C ASP A 55 -3.95 9.75 -15.00
N GLY A 56 -3.68 10.37 -13.85
CA GLY A 56 -4.72 11.07 -13.09
C GLY A 56 -5.55 10.19 -12.15
N ARG A 57 -5.17 8.91 -11.97
CA ARG A 57 -5.87 7.95 -11.09
C ARG A 57 -4.89 7.05 -10.33
N TRP A 58 -5.39 6.49 -9.25
CA TRP A 58 -4.71 5.41 -8.53
C TRP A 58 -5.04 4.10 -9.21
N ILE A 59 -4.01 3.44 -9.74
CA ILE A 59 -4.08 2.12 -10.35
C ILE A 59 -3.70 1.09 -9.31
N TRP A 60 -4.53 0.06 -9.20
CA TRP A 60 -4.22 -1.11 -8.40
C TRP A 60 -3.02 -1.84 -8.98
N PHE A 61 -1.97 -2.00 -8.16
CA PHE A 61 -0.77 -2.72 -8.55
C PHE A 61 -0.82 -4.15 -8.03
N ASP A 62 -1.07 -4.30 -6.73
CA ASP A 62 -0.94 -5.59 -6.05
C ASP A 62 -1.73 -5.60 -4.74
N THR A 63 -2.03 -6.79 -4.22
CA THR A 63 -2.62 -7.01 -2.89
C THR A 63 -1.90 -8.16 -2.22
N MET A 64 -1.31 -7.90 -1.06
CA MET A 64 -0.64 -8.91 -0.24
C MET A 64 -1.42 -9.16 1.04
N THR A 65 -1.33 -10.39 1.54
CA THR A 65 -1.85 -10.79 2.85
C THR A 65 -0.69 -11.08 3.81
N GLY A 66 -0.97 -11.16 5.12
CA GLY A 66 0.04 -11.58 6.09
C GLY A 66 0.69 -12.93 5.76
N GLU A 67 -0.06 -13.85 5.13
CA GLU A 67 0.44 -15.17 4.72
C GLU A 67 1.46 -15.10 3.57
N ASP A 68 1.34 -14.11 2.67
CA ASP A 68 2.27 -13.90 1.56
C ASP A 68 3.66 -13.45 2.02
N ILE A 69 3.76 -12.85 3.22
CA ILE A 69 5.02 -12.28 3.72
C ILE A 69 5.85 -13.29 4.51
N VAL A 70 5.20 -14.30 5.09
CA VAL A 70 5.85 -15.31 5.94
C VAL A 70 6.42 -16.49 5.13
N ARG A 71 6.08 -16.59 3.83
CA ARG A 71 6.50 -17.67 2.93
C ARG A 71 7.88 -17.42 2.30
#